data_AF-A0A7W9CYP5-F1
#
_entry.id   AF-A0A7W9CYP5-F1
#
_cell.length_a   1.000
_cell.length_b   1.000
_cell.length_c   1.000
_cell.angle_alpha   90.00
_cell.angle_beta   90.00
_cell.angle_gamma   90.00
#
_symmetry.space_group_name_H-M   'P 1'
#
loop_
_entity.id
_entity.type
_entity.pdbx_description
1 polymer ?
#
loop_
_entity_poly.entity_id
_entity_poly.type
_entity_poly.pdbx_seq_one_letter_code
_entity_poly.pdbx_strand_id
1 'polypeptide(L)'
;MTNFVWMPVRYRNVIGILKNPFYAGVYVYGKSEKRTAIVDGRARRSYGHGKPVGTWEVMIRDHHEGYISWDEYERNQQQRWPSIIMAARVGLNRAVAAKHCYRVS
;
A
#
# COMPACT_ATOMS: atom_id res chain seq x y z
N MET A 1 -8.51 5.32 -34.78
CA MET A 1 -7.30 4.72 -34.18
C MET A 1 -6.97 5.48 -32.91
N THR A 2 -7.05 4.84 -31.74
CA THR A 2 -6.63 5.44 -30.47
C THR A 2 -5.11 5.46 -30.39
N ASN A 3 -4.51 6.65 -30.40
CA ASN A 3 -3.07 6.85 -30.21
C ASN A 3 -2.72 6.56 -28.73
N PHE A 4 -1.70 5.74 -28.49
CA PHE A 4 -1.17 5.45 -27.15
C PHE A 4 0.15 6.19 -26.95
N VAL A 5 0.17 7.15 -26.03
CA VAL A 5 1.37 7.90 -25.67
C VAL A 5 1.93 7.35 -24.36
N TRP A 6 3.19 6.90 -24.40
CA TRP A 6 3.92 6.50 -23.21
C TRP A 6 4.18 7.72 -22.32
N MET A 7 3.80 7.62 -21.05
CA MET A 7 3.96 8.69 -20.07
C MET A 7 4.85 8.23 -18.92
N PRO A 8 5.67 9.12 -18.32
CA PRO A 8 6.47 8.79 -17.14
C PRO A 8 5.62 8.26 -15.99
N VAL A 9 6.13 7.23 -15.31
CA VAL A 9 5.44 6.66 -14.14
C VAL A 9 5.47 7.67 -12.98
N ARG A 10 4.31 7.85 -12.33
CA ARG A 10 4.21 8.68 -11.13
C ARG A 10 4.51 7.84 -9.90
N TYR A 11 5.20 8.42 -8.92
CA TYR A 11 5.53 7.77 -7.65
C TYR A 11 4.32 7.11 -6.96
N ARG A 12 3.15 7.77 -6.96
CA ARG A 12 1.92 7.21 -6.39
C ARG A 12 1.50 5.88 -7.01
N ASN A 13 1.76 5.70 -8.30
CA ASN A 13 1.41 4.48 -9.04
C ASN A 13 2.37 3.36 -8.66
N VAL A 14 3.68 3.64 -8.61
CA VAL A 14 4.71 2.69 -8.15
C VAL A 14 4.39 2.21 -6.73
N ILE A 15 4.10 3.13 -5.81
CA ILE A 15 3.72 2.78 -4.44
C ILE A 15 2.40 1.98 -4.39
N GLY A 16 1.46 2.25 -5.29
CA GLY A 16 0.24 1.47 -5.41
C GLY A 16 0.51 0.01 -5.81
N ILE A 17 1.41 -0.20 -6.77
CA ILE A 17 1.85 -1.53 -7.22
C ILE A 17 2.56 -2.26 -6.08
N LEU A 18 3.56 -1.62 -5.45
CA LEU A 18 4.34 -2.23 -4.37
C LEU A 18 3.50 -2.57 -3.13
N LYS A 19 2.35 -1.92 -2.92
CA LYS A 19 1.40 -2.23 -1.84
C LYS A 19 0.48 -3.41 -2.12
N ASN A 20 0.37 -3.81 -3.37
CA ASN A 20 -0.68 -4.71 -3.80
C ASN A 20 -0.15 -6.15 -3.80
N PRO A 21 -0.59 -7.02 -2.86
CA PRO A 21 -0.11 -8.40 -2.77
C PRO A 21 -0.52 -9.25 -3.98
N PHE A 22 -1.43 -8.75 -4.83
CA PHE A 22 -1.73 -9.34 -6.14
C PHE A 22 -0.44 -9.56 -6.96
N TYR A 23 0.48 -8.59 -6.97
CA TYR A 23 1.75 -8.75 -7.71
C TYR A 23 2.64 -9.86 -7.15
N ALA A 24 2.34 -10.37 -5.96
CA ALA A 24 3.01 -11.51 -5.34
C ALA A 24 2.21 -12.82 -5.47
N GLY A 25 1.25 -12.89 -6.40
CA GLY A 25 0.42 -14.08 -6.61
C GLY A 25 -0.72 -14.23 -5.60
N VAL A 26 -0.97 -13.24 -4.73
CA VAL A 26 -1.91 -13.37 -3.61
C VAL A 26 -3.24 -12.68 -3.91
N TYR A 27 -4.33 -13.44 -3.77
CA TYR A 27 -5.68 -12.89 -3.81
C TYR A 27 -6.11 -12.44 -2.42
N VAL A 28 -6.66 -11.22 -2.34
CA VAL A 28 -7.08 -10.62 -1.06
C VAL A 28 -8.45 -9.95 -1.17
N TYR A 29 -9.30 -10.18 -0.18
CA TYR A 29 -10.62 -9.55 -0.06
C TYR A 29 -10.86 -9.08 1.39
N GLY A 30 -11.80 -8.14 1.56
CA GLY A 30 -12.12 -7.60 2.88
C GLY A 30 -11.05 -6.65 3.43
N LYS A 31 -10.33 -5.93 2.55
CA LYS A 31 -9.28 -4.97 2.93
C LYS A 31 -9.78 -3.71 3.66
N SER A 32 -11.10 -3.51 3.72
CA SER A 32 -11.69 -2.34 4.35
C SER A 32 -12.86 -2.72 5.23
N GLU A 33 -13.08 -1.92 6.27
CA GLU A 33 -14.21 -2.05 7.18
C GLU A 33 -15.13 -0.82 7.08
N LYS A 34 -16.38 -1.03 7.48
CA LYS A 34 -17.36 0.04 7.65
C LYS A 34 -17.36 0.41 9.12
N ARG A 35 -17.22 1.70 9.43
CA ARG A 35 -17.33 2.20 10.80
C ARG A 35 -18.64 2.95 10.96
N THR A 36 -19.36 2.66 12.03
CA THR A 36 -20.57 3.40 12.42
C THR A 36 -20.28 4.07 13.75
N ALA A 37 -20.43 5.39 13.80
CA ALA A 37 -20.30 6.18 15.01
C ALA A 37 -21.56 7.01 15.20
N ILE A 38 -21.93 7.31 16.45
CA ILE A 38 -22.97 8.31 16.71
C ILE A 38 -22.31 9.68 16.66
N VAL A 39 -22.79 10.54 15.76
CA VAL A 39 -22.37 11.93 15.61
C VAL A 39 -23.63 12.77 15.72
N ASP A 40 -23.65 13.73 16.65
CA ASP A 40 -24.80 14.61 16.91
C ASP A 40 -26.11 13.83 17.17
N GLY A 41 -26.03 12.75 17.96
CA GLY A 41 -27.17 11.91 18.30
C GLY A 41 -27.68 11.03 17.16
N ARG A 42 -27.02 11.00 16.00
CA ARG A 42 -27.40 10.18 14.83
C ARG A 42 -26.29 9.21 14.43
N ALA A 43 -26.67 7.99 14.06
CA ALA A 43 -25.70 7.02 13.54
C ALA A 43 -25.19 7.46 12.16
N ARG A 44 -23.87 7.66 12.03
CA ARG A 44 -23.18 8.00 10.79
C ARG A 44 -22.23 6.87 10.40
N ARG A 45 -22.42 6.34 9.19
CA ARG A 45 -21.55 5.33 8.58
C ARG A 45 -20.47 5.99 7.74
N SER A 46 -19.23 5.53 7.91
CA SER A 46 -18.08 5.97 7.11
C SER A 46 -17.40 4.77 6.44
N TYR A 47 -16.80 5.02 5.28
CA TYR A 47 -16.20 4.02 4.40
C TYR A 47 -14.73 4.36 4.14
N GLY A 48 -13.99 3.41 3.56
CA GLY A 48 -12.59 3.62 3.20
C GLY A 48 -11.59 3.38 4.35
N HIS A 49 -12.04 2.78 5.45
CA HIS A 49 -11.16 2.41 6.56
C HIS A 49 -10.43 1.12 6.23
N GLY A 50 -9.14 1.21 5.91
CA GLY A 50 -8.31 0.04 5.65
C GLY A 50 -8.13 -0.82 6.90
N LYS A 51 -8.31 -2.14 6.77
CA LYS A 51 -7.96 -3.10 7.82
C LYS A 51 -6.45 -3.36 7.82
N PRO A 52 -5.81 -3.57 8.98
CA PRO A 52 -4.43 -4.02 9.06
C PRO A 52 -4.18 -5.28 8.21
N VAL A 53 -3.00 -5.37 7.61
CA VAL A 53 -2.56 -6.57 6.89
C VAL A 53 -2.62 -7.77 7.84
N GLY A 54 -3.14 -8.91 7.38
CA GLY A 54 -3.35 -10.11 8.21
C GLY A 54 -4.72 -10.18 8.91
N THR A 55 -5.50 -9.10 8.89
CA THR A 55 -6.90 -9.08 9.38
C THR A 55 -7.93 -9.02 8.26
N TRP A 56 -7.47 -9.21 7.02
CA TRP A 56 -8.32 -9.28 5.84
C TRP A 56 -9.14 -10.57 5.87
N GLU A 57 -10.36 -10.50 5.37
CA GLU A 57 -11.31 -11.62 5.43
C GLU A 57 -10.87 -12.80 4.56
N VAL A 58 -10.18 -12.53 3.45
CA VAL A 58 -9.63 -13.55 2.57
C VAL A 58 -8.20 -13.19 2.21
N MET A 59 -7.31 -14.16 2.33
CA MET A 59 -5.93 -14.08 1.86
C MET A 59 -5.49 -15.46 1.38
N ILE A 60 -5.47 -15.63 0.06
CA ILE A 60 -5.09 -16.88 -0.61
C ILE A 60 -3.76 -16.66 -1.30
N ARG A 61 -2.71 -17.31 -0.80
CA ARG A 61 -1.39 -17.31 -1.44
C ARG A 61 -1.40 -18.26 -2.63
N ASP A 62 -0.49 -18.01 -3.58
CA ASP A 62 -0.31 -18.84 -4.77
C ASP A 62 -1.58 -18.99 -5.61
N HIS A 63 -2.44 -17.97 -5.61
CA HIS A 63 -3.66 -17.93 -6.41
C HIS A 63 -3.36 -17.80 -7.90
N HIS A 64 -2.26 -17.13 -8.24
CA HIS A 64 -1.76 -16.99 -9.60
C HIS A 64 -0.25 -16.77 -9.57
N GLU A 65 0.39 -16.85 -10.74
CA GLU A 65 1.80 -16.51 -10.87
C GLU A 65 2.01 -15.02 -10.54
N GLY A 66 2.74 -14.76 -9.47
CA GLY A 66 3.15 -13.41 -9.10
C GLY A 66 4.25 -12.90 -10.01
N TYR A 67 4.30 -11.59 -10.20
CA TYR A 67 5.44 -10.92 -10.81
C TYR A 67 6.68 -10.94 -9.90
N ILE A 68 6.46 -11.00 -8.58
CA ILE A 68 7.48 -11.17 -7.55
C ILE A 68 7.07 -12.31 -6.62
N SER A 69 8.02 -12.87 -5.87
CA SER A 69 7.68 -13.86 -4.85
C SER A 69 7.03 -13.21 -3.62
N TRP A 70 6.34 -14.02 -2.80
CA TRP A 70 5.81 -13.56 -1.52
C TRP A 70 6.88 -12.98 -0.59
N ASP A 71 8.03 -13.65 -0.50
CA ASP A 71 9.15 -13.21 0.34
C ASP A 71 9.74 -11.88 -0.15
N GLU A 72 9.78 -11.65 -1.45
CA GLU A 72 10.19 -10.36 -2.01
C GLU A 72 9.18 -9.26 -1.69
N TYR A 73 7.87 -9.56 -1.78
CA TYR A 73 6.83 -8.62 -1.36
C TYR A 73 6.93 -8.24 0.12
N GLU A 74 7.17 -9.20 1.01
CA GLU A 74 7.34 -8.94 2.45
C GLU A 74 8.58 -8.10 2.74
N ARG A 75 9.72 -8.41 2.11
CA ARG A 75 10.94 -7.58 2.21
C ARG A 75 10.68 -6.15 1.74
N ASN A 76 9.95 -5.98 0.63
CA ASN A 76 9.57 -4.66 0.12
C ASN A 76 8.67 -3.89 1.11
N GLN A 77 7.74 -4.57 1.80
CA GLN A 77 6.92 -3.92 2.83
C GLN A 77 7.76 -3.47 4.03
N GLN A 78 8.75 -4.27 4.45
CA GLN A 78 9.64 -3.96 5.56
C GLN A 78 10.54 -2.75 5.25
N GLN A 79 11.12 -2.65 4.05
CA GLN A 79 11.94 -1.49 3.65
C GLN A 79 11.12 -0.20 3.53
N ARG A 80 9.84 -0.31 3.18
CA ARG A 80 8.94 0.81 2.99
C ARG A 80 8.47 1.44 4.31
N TRP A 81 8.43 0.68 5.40
CA TRP A 81 7.91 1.14 6.69
C TRP A 81 8.81 2.20 7.39
N PRO A 82 10.15 2.06 7.41
CA PRO A 82 11.06 3.09 7.92
C PRO A 82 10.88 4.44 7.22
N SER A 83 10.70 4.48 5.90
CA SER A 83 10.64 5.75 5.15
C SER A 83 9.36 6.57 5.43
N ILE A 84 8.24 5.94 5.81
CA ILE A 84 6.97 6.64 6.09
C ILE A 84 6.91 7.13 7.54
N ILE A 85 7.36 6.32 8.51
CA ILE A 85 7.42 6.74 9.92
C ILE A 85 8.51 7.78 10.13
N MET A 86 9.68 7.66 9.48
CA MET A 86 10.75 8.65 9.56
C MET A 86 10.30 10.01 8.99
N ALA A 87 9.56 10.01 7.88
CA ALA A 87 9.00 11.25 7.32
C ALA A 87 7.97 11.90 8.26
N ALA A 88 7.14 11.12 8.96
CA ALA A 88 6.17 11.64 9.92
C ALA A 88 6.81 12.13 11.23
N ARG A 89 7.92 11.53 11.68
CA ARG A 89 8.60 11.86 12.96
C ARG A 89 9.58 13.02 12.85
N VAL A 90 10.18 13.25 11.68
CA VAL A 90 11.25 14.27 11.50
C VAL A 90 10.74 15.55 10.82
N GLY A 91 9.44 15.64 10.49
CA GLY A 91 8.87 16.84 9.83
C GLY A 91 9.50 17.14 8.46
N LEU A 92 10.16 16.15 7.85
CA LEU A 92 10.87 16.32 6.58
C LEU A 92 9.88 16.21 5.42
N ASN A 93 9.99 17.14 4.46
CA ASN A 93 9.20 17.10 3.23
C ASN A 93 9.45 15.77 2.48
N ARG A 94 8.39 15.16 1.91
CA ARG A 94 8.41 13.82 1.29
C ARG A 94 9.55 13.59 0.29
N ALA A 95 10.05 14.64 -0.35
CA ALA A 95 11.14 14.59 -1.32
C ALA A 95 12.55 14.39 -0.70
N VAL A 96 12.75 14.76 0.56
CA VAL A 96 14.07 14.68 1.22
C VAL A 96 14.27 13.31 1.88
N ALA A 97 13.20 12.71 2.42
CA ALA A 97 13.24 11.38 3.05
C ALA A 97 13.67 10.27 2.07
N ALA A 98 13.28 10.39 0.79
CA ALA A 98 13.70 9.44 -0.24
C ALA A 98 15.22 9.44 -0.47
N LYS A 99 15.91 10.59 -0.36
CA LYS A 99 17.35 10.69 -0.65
C LYS A 99 18.25 10.09 0.43
N HIS A 100 17.77 9.92 1.66
CA HIS A 100 18.60 9.44 2.77
C HIS A 100 18.67 7.90 2.85
N CYS A 101 17.65 7.18 2.37
CA CYS A 101 17.66 5.72 2.33
C CYS A 101 18.59 5.11 1.27
N TYR A 102 18.94 5.85 0.20
CA TYR A 102 19.78 5.32 -0.89
C TYR A 102 21.29 5.50 -0.69
N ARG A 103 21.77 5.96 0.49
CA ARG A 103 23.21 6.23 0.73
C ARG A 103 23.95 5.14 1.51
N VAL A 104 23.30 4.01 1.82
CA VAL A 104 23.98 2.85 2.42
C VAL A 104 23.67 1.63 1.56
N SER A 105 24.46 1.47 0.50
CA SER A 105 24.58 0.28 -0.34
C SER A 105 26.03 0.23 -0.81
#